data_AF-A0A1X7UTH9-F1
#
_entry.id   AF-A0A1X7UTH9-F1
#
_cell.length_a   1.000
_cell.length_b   1.000
_cell.length_c   1.000
_cell.angle_alpha   90.00
_cell.angle_beta   90.00
_cell.angle_gamma   90.00
#
_symmetry.space_group_name_H-M   'P 1'
#
loop_
_entity.id
_entity.type
_entity.pdbx_description
1 polymer ?
#
loop_
_entity_poly.entity_id
_entity_poly.type
_entity_poly.pdbx_seq_one_letter_code
_entity_poly.pdbx_strand_id
1 'polypeptide(L)'
;MFTDNLAAHFVEGYMSFSSVFRKCWICLAVREDMNNKFFATDFVEHDRQTHAYHCSLLLRSNYTYVATTYGFTEDSILNSSKYFHVTEGLCPDVMQDMLEDSLHKKKPTPISSNILTSSDHSLKQTASQIWCWARIVPLIIHDLVPMNESHWDNFLLLLTATDYVFAPTLANRKASYLHHVRATNTLLVYEV
;
A
#
# COMPACT_ATOMS: atom_id res chain seq x y z
N MET A 1 9.11 2.68 -2.57
CA MET A 1 9.24 2.09 -3.92
C MET A 1 8.12 1.07 -4.03
N PHE A 2 7.25 1.21 -5.03
CA PHE A 2 5.95 0.54 -5.16
C PHE A 2 6.11 -0.88 -5.73
N THR A 3 6.52 -1.84 -4.92
CA THR A 3 6.56 -3.23 -5.37
C THR A 3 5.96 -4.09 -4.27
N ASP A 4 4.72 -4.54 -4.46
CA ASP A 4 4.02 -5.49 -3.59
C ASP A 4 3.24 -6.52 -4.42
N ASN A 5 3.53 -6.62 -5.72
CA ASN A 5 3.03 -7.72 -6.55
C ASN A 5 3.86 -8.99 -6.30
N LEU A 6 3.41 -10.15 -6.79
CA LEU A 6 4.17 -11.41 -6.73
C LEU A 6 5.64 -11.26 -7.22
N ALA A 7 5.91 -10.31 -8.13
CA ALA A 7 7.25 -10.01 -8.60
C ALA A 7 8.11 -9.24 -7.56
N ALA A 8 7.49 -8.42 -6.70
CA ALA A 8 8.16 -7.76 -5.59
C ALA A 8 8.65 -8.76 -4.55
N HIS A 9 7.78 -9.69 -4.15
CA HIS A 9 8.16 -10.79 -3.27
C HIS A 9 9.33 -11.56 -3.87
N PHE A 10 9.31 -11.81 -5.18
CA PHE A 10 10.41 -12.47 -5.85
C PHE A 10 11.71 -11.66 -5.81
N VAL A 11 11.67 -10.35 -6.06
CA VAL A 11 12.85 -9.44 -5.99
C VAL A 11 13.41 -9.34 -4.56
N GLU A 12 12.56 -9.52 -3.57
CA GLU A 12 12.92 -9.44 -2.16
C GLU A 12 13.28 -10.79 -1.55
N GLY A 13 13.20 -11.88 -2.33
CA GLY A 13 13.56 -13.22 -1.90
C GLY A 13 12.48 -13.93 -1.07
N TYR A 14 11.21 -13.60 -1.29
CA TYR A 14 10.05 -14.21 -0.64
C TYR A 14 9.15 -15.02 -1.61
N MET A 15 8.57 -16.12 -1.11
CA MET A 15 7.56 -16.94 -1.79
C MET A 15 6.14 -16.42 -1.57
N SER A 16 5.21 -16.82 -2.44
CA SER A 16 3.78 -16.57 -2.27
C SER A 16 3.24 -17.15 -0.94
N PHE A 17 2.44 -16.34 -0.23
CA PHE A 17 1.97 -16.59 1.14
C PHE A 17 1.02 -17.79 1.31
N SER A 18 0.45 -18.33 0.23
CA SER A 18 -0.59 -19.37 0.33
C SER A 18 -0.11 -20.61 1.08
N SER A 19 1.17 -20.96 0.96
CA SER A 19 1.75 -22.22 1.45
C SER A 19 2.58 -22.09 2.73
N VAL A 20 2.87 -20.86 3.18
CA VAL A 20 3.87 -20.59 4.23
C VAL A 20 3.23 -20.67 5.63
N PHE A 21 3.96 -21.16 6.64
CA PHE A 21 3.46 -21.23 8.02
C PHE A 21 3.34 -19.85 8.67
N ARG A 22 4.42 -19.07 8.64
CA ARG A 22 4.46 -17.67 9.09
C ARG A 22 3.89 -16.81 7.96
N LYS A 23 2.69 -16.28 8.18
CA LYS A 23 1.89 -15.60 7.16
C LYS A 23 2.30 -14.14 6.98
N CYS A 24 2.83 -13.51 8.01
CA CYS A 24 3.30 -12.14 7.95
C CYS A 24 4.83 -12.11 7.96
N TRP A 25 5.41 -11.44 6.96
CA TRP A 25 6.86 -11.27 6.81
C TRP A 25 7.41 -10.12 7.67
N ILE A 26 6.54 -9.24 8.20
CA ILE A 26 6.89 -8.14 9.12
C ILE A 26 6.90 -8.60 10.57
N CYS A 27 6.00 -9.50 10.96
CA CYS A 27 5.77 -9.82 12.38
C CYS A 27 5.70 -11.32 12.70
N LEU A 28 6.14 -12.17 11.76
CA LEU A 28 6.23 -13.63 11.90
C LEU A 28 4.93 -14.29 12.45
N ALA A 29 3.80 -13.65 12.23
CA ALA A 29 2.52 -14.12 12.73
C ALA A 29 2.11 -15.42 12.04
N VAL A 30 1.56 -16.37 12.80
CA VAL A 30 0.80 -17.48 12.21
C VAL A 30 -0.66 -17.11 12.07
N ARG A 31 -1.42 -17.94 11.35
CA ARG A 31 -2.87 -17.76 11.17
C ARG A 31 -3.62 -17.62 12.49
N GLU A 32 -3.21 -18.34 13.52
CA GLU A 32 -3.82 -18.25 14.84
C GLU A 32 -3.55 -16.90 15.52
N ASP A 33 -2.32 -16.39 15.43
CA ASP A 33 -1.97 -15.08 15.96
C ASP A 33 -2.84 -13.99 15.31
N MET A 34 -2.94 -14.01 13.98
CA MET A 34 -3.70 -13.01 13.21
C MET A 34 -5.20 -13.00 13.54
N ASN A 35 -5.76 -14.10 14.03
CA ASN A 35 -7.17 -14.18 14.40
C ASN A 35 -7.45 -13.70 15.84
N ASN A 36 -6.43 -13.75 16.71
CA ASN A 36 -6.63 -13.61 18.16
C ASN A 36 -5.86 -12.43 18.78
N LYS A 37 -4.89 -11.86 18.07
CA LYS A 37 -4.03 -10.77 18.53
C LYS A 37 -4.25 -9.54 17.68
N PHE A 38 -4.27 -8.38 18.32
CA PHE A 38 -4.60 -7.11 17.66
C PHE A 38 -3.60 -6.00 17.99
N PHE A 39 -2.74 -6.17 18.99
CA PHE A 39 -1.73 -5.17 19.34
C PHE A 39 -0.37 -5.58 18.79
N ALA A 40 0.40 -4.60 18.28
CA ALA A 40 1.73 -4.84 17.73
C ALA A 40 2.68 -5.54 18.71
N THR A 41 2.53 -5.26 20.01
CA THR A 41 3.30 -5.89 21.10
C THR A 41 3.05 -7.39 21.26
N ASP A 42 1.97 -7.91 20.69
CA ASP A 42 1.62 -9.34 20.76
C ASP A 42 2.33 -10.17 19.66
N PHE A 43 2.99 -9.49 18.73
CA PHE A 43 3.68 -10.09 17.60
C PHE A 43 5.20 -9.95 17.71
N VAL A 44 5.91 -10.89 17.09
CA VAL A 44 7.37 -10.90 17.07
C VAL A 44 7.84 -10.22 15.80
N GLU A 45 8.40 -9.01 15.92
CA GLU A 45 8.89 -8.25 14.78
C GLU A 45 10.01 -9.01 14.04
N HIS A 46 9.94 -8.98 12.71
CA HIS A 46 10.97 -9.49 11.82
C HIS A 46 11.96 -8.38 11.50
N ASP A 47 12.94 -8.21 12.39
CA ASP A 47 13.98 -7.20 12.24
C ASP A 47 15.19 -7.70 11.41
N ARG A 48 16.16 -6.81 11.19
CA ARG A 48 17.39 -7.15 10.44
C ARG A 48 18.18 -8.31 11.06
N GLN A 49 18.15 -8.47 12.38
CA GLN A 49 18.90 -9.52 13.06
C GLN A 49 18.26 -10.89 12.79
N THR A 50 16.94 -10.95 12.92
CA THR A 50 16.13 -12.13 12.65
C THR A 50 16.20 -12.50 11.17
N HIS A 51 16.18 -11.52 10.28
CA HIS A 51 16.38 -11.71 8.84
C HIS A 51 17.75 -12.32 8.53
N ALA A 52 18.84 -11.76 9.10
CA ALA A 52 20.18 -12.30 8.92
C ALA A 52 20.31 -13.73 9.46
N TYR A 53 19.64 -14.05 10.57
CA TYR A 53 19.56 -15.41 11.08
C TYR A 53 18.88 -16.35 10.08
N HIS A 54 17.73 -15.98 9.51
CA HIS A 54 17.05 -16.76 8.48
C HIS A 54 17.92 -16.94 7.22
N CYS A 55 18.66 -15.91 6.80
CA CYS A 55 19.65 -16.02 5.71
C CYS A 55 20.74 -17.05 6.02
N SER A 56 21.23 -17.08 7.26
CA SER A 56 22.26 -18.05 7.67
C SER A 56 21.76 -19.51 7.60
N LEU A 57 20.46 -19.73 7.75
CA LEU A 57 19.84 -21.06 7.66
C LEU A 57 19.75 -21.56 6.21
N LEU A 58 19.60 -20.67 5.23
CA LEU A 58 19.59 -21.03 3.81
C LEU A 58 20.91 -21.68 3.38
N LEU A 59 22.03 -21.18 3.89
CA LEU A 59 23.38 -21.66 3.57
C LEU A 59 23.68 -23.06 4.13
N ARG A 60 22.88 -23.57 5.09
CA ARG A 60 23.14 -24.81 5.84
C ARG A 60 22.29 -26.01 5.42
N SER A 61 21.79 -26.03 4.18
CA SER A 61 20.90 -27.08 3.64
C SER A 61 19.47 -27.12 4.22
N ASN A 62 19.06 -26.13 5.01
CA ASN A 62 17.69 -26.01 5.56
C ASN A 62 16.72 -25.27 4.64
N TYR A 63 17.04 -25.15 3.35
CA TYR A 63 16.27 -24.37 2.38
C TYR A 63 14.76 -24.65 2.45
N THR A 64 14.36 -25.93 2.42
CA THR A 64 12.95 -26.32 2.45
C THR A 64 12.25 -25.85 3.73
N TYR A 65 12.92 -25.96 4.88
CA TYR A 65 12.36 -25.51 6.15
C TYR A 65 12.17 -23.99 6.18
N VAL A 66 13.18 -23.24 5.70
CA VAL A 66 13.14 -21.77 5.70
C VAL A 66 12.07 -21.26 4.73
N ALA A 67 12.00 -21.82 3.52
CA ALA A 67 11.01 -21.48 2.52
C ALA A 67 9.57 -21.77 2.98
N THR A 68 9.33 -22.94 3.58
CA THR A 68 7.98 -23.34 4.01
C THR A 68 7.55 -22.68 5.33
N THR A 69 8.49 -22.38 6.22
CA THR A 69 8.18 -21.77 7.52
C THR A 69 8.08 -20.26 7.43
N TYR A 70 9.05 -19.60 6.79
CA TYR A 70 9.19 -18.15 6.78
C TYR A 70 8.91 -17.53 5.41
N GLY A 71 8.69 -18.35 4.38
CA GLY A 71 8.42 -17.85 3.03
C GLY A 71 9.66 -17.28 2.38
N PHE A 72 10.86 -17.55 2.91
CA PHE A 72 12.09 -16.90 2.53
C PHE A 72 12.96 -17.84 1.69
N THR A 73 13.40 -17.39 0.52
CA THR A 73 14.11 -18.21 -0.49
C THR A 73 15.56 -17.81 -0.68
N GLU A 74 15.85 -16.52 -0.60
CA GLU A 74 17.18 -15.98 -0.86
C GLU A 74 17.37 -14.62 -0.20
N ASP A 75 18.62 -14.25 0.05
CA ASP A 75 18.94 -12.90 0.51
C ASP A 75 18.88 -11.93 -0.66
N SER A 76 18.00 -10.93 -0.58
CA SER A 76 17.81 -9.94 -1.64
C SER A 76 19.07 -9.10 -1.82
N ILE A 77 19.48 -8.90 -3.07
CA ILE A 77 20.57 -7.99 -3.42
C ILE A 77 20.33 -6.55 -2.93
N LEU A 78 19.06 -6.18 -2.72
CA LEU A 78 18.69 -4.86 -2.24
C LEU A 78 19.14 -4.61 -0.79
N ASN A 79 19.40 -5.67 0.00
CA ASN A 79 19.94 -5.55 1.36
C ASN A 79 21.38 -5.02 1.39
N SER A 80 22.09 -5.04 0.24
CA SER A 80 23.40 -4.40 0.10
C SER A 80 23.32 -2.87 -0.05
N SER A 81 22.12 -2.31 -0.20
CA SER A 81 21.91 -0.87 -0.30
C SER A 81 22.12 -0.18 1.04
N LYS A 82 22.71 1.02 1.02
CA LYS A 82 22.83 1.87 2.21
C LYS A 82 21.47 2.40 2.71
N TYR A 83 20.51 2.54 1.80
CA TYR A 83 19.26 3.26 2.05
C TYR A 83 18.03 2.36 2.09
N PHE A 84 18.20 1.06 1.86
CA PHE A 84 17.09 0.12 1.77
C PHE A 84 17.49 -1.21 2.38
N HIS A 85 16.58 -1.80 3.14
CA HIS A 85 16.65 -3.17 3.60
C HIS A 85 15.24 -3.75 3.54
N VAL A 86 15.09 -5.01 3.14
CA VAL A 86 13.76 -5.62 2.92
C VAL A 86 12.89 -5.50 4.17
N THR A 87 13.42 -5.70 5.37
CA THR A 87 12.69 -5.60 6.65
C THR A 87 12.15 -4.20 6.97
N GLU A 88 12.62 -3.15 6.31
CA GLU A 88 12.23 -1.75 6.54
C GLU A 88 11.55 -1.13 5.32
N GLY A 89 11.54 -1.85 4.19
CA GLY A 89 11.31 -1.27 2.86
C GLY A 89 9.86 -1.23 2.41
N LEU A 90 8.98 -1.99 3.06
CA LEU A 90 7.60 -2.14 2.62
C LEU A 90 6.66 -1.87 3.80
N CYS A 91 6.03 -0.71 3.73
CA CYS A 91 4.75 -0.53 4.40
C CYS A 91 3.75 -1.44 3.66
N PRO A 92 3.07 -2.38 4.31
CA PRO A 92 1.90 -3.01 3.72
C PRO A 92 0.92 -1.87 3.46
N ASP A 93 0.73 -1.55 2.19
CA ASP A 93 -0.08 -0.41 1.82
C ASP A 93 -1.54 -0.79 2.09
N VAL A 94 -2.26 -0.01 2.90
CA VAL A 94 -3.70 -0.19 3.14
C VAL A 94 -4.46 -0.22 1.82
N MET A 95 -3.97 0.50 0.80
CA MET A 95 -4.52 0.44 -0.54
C MET A 95 -4.39 -0.96 -1.16
N GLN A 96 -3.36 -1.75 -0.83
CA GLN A 96 -3.20 -3.11 -1.33
C GLN A 96 -4.21 -4.08 -0.73
N ASP A 97 -4.45 -4.11 0.58
CA ASP A 97 -5.51 -4.94 1.18
C ASP A 97 -6.89 -4.59 0.59
N MET A 98 -7.14 -3.30 0.37
CA MET A 98 -8.35 -2.81 -0.28
C MET A 98 -8.41 -3.19 -1.78
N LEU A 99 -7.27 -3.27 -2.47
CA LEU A 99 -7.18 -3.57 -3.90
C LEU A 99 -7.11 -5.05 -4.20
N GLU A 100 -6.47 -5.87 -3.38
CA GLU A 100 -6.36 -7.31 -3.56
C GLU A 100 -7.72 -7.98 -3.38
N ASP A 101 -8.53 -7.57 -2.39
CA ASP A 101 -9.92 -8.06 -2.27
C ASP A 101 -10.83 -7.50 -3.39
N SER A 102 -10.50 -6.32 -3.95
CA SER A 102 -11.22 -5.75 -5.09
C SER A 102 -10.85 -6.41 -6.44
N LEU A 103 -9.59 -6.78 -6.66
CA LEU A 103 -9.07 -7.34 -7.91
C LEU A 103 -9.44 -8.82 -8.06
N HIS A 104 -9.50 -9.58 -6.97
CA HIS A 104 -9.98 -10.97 -7.01
C HIS A 104 -11.49 -11.08 -7.31
N LYS A 105 -12.27 -10.00 -7.13
CA LYS A 105 -13.73 -10.02 -7.33
C LYS A 105 -14.27 -9.08 -8.42
N LYS A 106 -13.52 -8.09 -8.92
CA LYS A 106 -14.06 -7.14 -9.91
C LYS A 106 -13.01 -6.68 -10.93
N LYS A 107 -13.08 -7.26 -12.14
CA LYS A 107 -12.46 -6.66 -13.34
C LYS A 107 -12.79 -5.16 -13.40
N PRO A 108 -11.85 -4.27 -13.80
CA PRO A 108 -12.16 -2.87 -14.02
C PRO A 108 -13.39 -2.75 -14.92
N THR A 109 -14.45 -2.10 -14.44
CA THR A 109 -15.65 -1.92 -15.26
C THR A 109 -15.30 -0.95 -16.38
N PRO A 110 -15.47 -1.33 -17.67
CA PRO A 110 -15.22 -0.42 -18.78
C PRO A 110 -16.06 0.84 -18.61
N ILE A 111 -15.41 2.00 -18.65
CA ILE A 111 -16.12 3.27 -18.70
C ILE A 111 -16.70 3.38 -20.11
N SER A 112 -18.01 3.14 -20.25
CA SER A 112 -18.68 3.25 -21.54
C SER A 112 -18.98 4.72 -21.86
N SER A 113 -19.05 5.06 -23.15
CA SER A 113 -19.40 6.41 -23.61
C SER A 113 -20.74 6.89 -23.02
N ASN A 114 -21.67 5.97 -22.77
CA ASN A 114 -22.99 6.26 -22.23
C ASN A 114 -22.94 6.70 -20.75
N ILE A 115 -21.90 6.31 -20.00
CA ILE A 115 -21.68 6.76 -18.61
C ILE A 115 -21.02 8.15 -18.60
N LEU A 116 -20.23 8.47 -19.62
CA LEU A 116 -19.59 9.79 -19.72
C LEU A 116 -20.58 10.89 -20.15
N THR A 117 -21.67 10.50 -20.81
CA THR A 117 -22.72 11.41 -21.29
C THR A 117 -23.99 11.38 -20.45
N SER A 118 -24.03 10.58 -19.37
CA SER A 118 -25.21 10.48 -18.52
C SER A 118 -25.35 11.72 -17.62
N SER A 119 -26.59 12.14 -17.40
CA SER A 119 -26.93 13.27 -16.53
C SER A 119 -26.77 12.97 -15.04
N ASP A 120 -26.48 11.71 -14.67
CA ASP A 120 -26.28 11.29 -13.28
C ASP A 120 -24.83 11.51 -12.79
N HIS A 121 -23.91 11.92 -13.67
CA HIS A 121 -22.49 12.20 -13.39
C HIS A 121 -21.79 11.15 -12.51
N SER A 122 -22.31 9.92 -12.48
CA SER A 122 -21.91 8.88 -11.55
C SER A 122 -21.10 7.83 -12.29
N LEU A 123 -19.80 7.80 -12.00
CA LEU A 123 -18.96 6.67 -12.36
C LEU A 123 -19.32 5.53 -11.42
N LYS A 124 -20.16 4.59 -11.89
CA LYS A 124 -20.67 3.41 -11.15
C LYS A 124 -19.55 2.40 -10.83
N GLN A 125 -18.54 2.87 -10.13
CA GLN A 125 -17.31 2.18 -9.76
C GLN A 125 -17.26 2.01 -8.23
N THR A 126 -16.50 1.04 -7.76
CA THR A 126 -16.25 0.89 -6.31
C THR A 126 -15.33 2.00 -5.80
N ALA A 127 -15.36 2.27 -4.49
CA ALA A 127 -14.46 3.25 -3.87
C ALA A 127 -12.97 2.95 -4.18
N SER A 128 -12.57 1.68 -4.15
CA SER A 128 -11.21 1.23 -4.53
C SER A 128 -10.87 1.50 -6.00
N GLN A 129 -11.82 1.27 -6.92
CA GLN A 129 -11.64 1.55 -8.36
C GLN A 129 -11.52 3.06 -8.62
N ILE A 130 -12.38 3.86 -7.99
CA ILE A 130 -12.35 5.33 -8.09
C ILE A 130 -11.04 5.86 -7.53
N TRP A 131 -10.56 5.32 -6.41
CA TRP A 131 -9.32 5.75 -5.78
C TRP A 131 -8.09 5.47 -6.65
N CYS A 132 -7.97 4.25 -7.20
CA CYS A 132 -6.92 3.94 -8.17
C CYS A 132 -6.96 4.85 -9.39
N TRP A 133 -8.15 5.04 -9.96
CA TRP A 133 -8.33 5.93 -11.10
C TRP A 133 -7.89 7.36 -10.75
N ALA A 134 -8.30 7.86 -9.58
CA ALA A 134 -7.98 9.21 -9.14
C ALA A 134 -6.47 9.46 -9.01
N ARG A 135 -5.66 8.45 -8.65
CA ARG A 135 -4.18 8.59 -8.63
C ARG A 135 -3.55 8.63 -10.02
N ILE A 136 -4.16 7.98 -11.01
CA ILE A 136 -3.61 7.86 -12.38
C ILE A 136 -4.05 9.05 -13.25
N VAL A 137 -5.25 9.58 -13.04
CA VAL A 137 -5.83 10.67 -13.85
C VAL A 137 -4.92 11.90 -13.98
N PRO A 138 -4.30 12.44 -12.90
CA PRO A 138 -3.33 13.53 -13.02
C PRO A 138 -2.16 13.21 -13.96
N LEU A 139 -1.75 11.96 -14.10
CA LEU A 139 -0.65 11.61 -15.01
C LEU A 139 -1.11 11.56 -16.48
N ILE A 140 -2.40 11.33 -16.73
CA ILE A 140 -2.93 11.16 -18.09
C ILE A 140 -3.41 12.49 -18.69
N ILE A 141 -4.09 13.32 -17.90
CA ILE A 141 -4.81 14.50 -18.43
C ILE A 141 -4.33 15.84 -17.89
N HIS A 142 -3.33 15.89 -17.01
CA HIS A 142 -2.89 17.15 -16.40
C HIS A 142 -2.51 18.21 -17.43
N ASP A 143 -1.85 17.82 -18.51
CA ASP A 143 -1.45 18.70 -19.63
C ASP A 143 -2.62 19.14 -20.52
N LEU A 144 -3.75 18.44 -20.44
CA LEU A 144 -4.99 18.76 -21.16
C LEU A 144 -5.94 19.65 -20.35
N VAL A 145 -5.70 19.80 -19.04
CA VAL A 145 -6.55 20.62 -18.17
C VAL A 145 -6.13 22.10 -18.25
N PRO A 146 -7.07 23.02 -18.49
CA PRO A 146 -6.78 24.45 -18.51
C PRO A 146 -6.15 24.94 -17.20
N MET A 147 -5.22 25.91 -17.29
CA MET A 147 -4.71 26.60 -16.12
C MET A 147 -5.85 27.32 -15.37
N ASN A 148 -5.84 27.22 -14.04
CA ASN A 148 -6.84 27.79 -13.11
C ASN A 148 -8.22 27.13 -13.15
N GLU A 149 -8.31 25.82 -13.42
CA GLU A 149 -9.58 25.13 -13.26
C GLU A 149 -9.84 24.72 -11.79
N SER A 150 -10.81 25.38 -11.18
CA SER A 150 -11.27 25.16 -9.80
C SER A 150 -11.66 23.71 -9.48
N HIS A 151 -12.29 22.98 -10.41
CA HIS A 151 -12.62 21.56 -10.16
C HIS A 151 -11.37 20.68 -10.14
N TRP A 152 -10.37 21.02 -10.95
CA TRP A 152 -9.08 20.34 -10.97
C TRP A 152 -8.29 20.61 -9.69
N ASP A 153 -8.25 21.88 -9.25
CA ASP A 153 -7.58 22.27 -8.01
C ASP A 153 -8.21 21.57 -6.80
N ASN A 154 -9.53 21.49 -6.73
CA ASN A 154 -10.25 20.76 -5.70
C ASN A 154 -9.98 19.24 -5.75
N PHE A 155 -9.88 18.68 -6.95
CA PHE A 155 -9.54 17.27 -7.13
C PHE A 155 -8.12 16.96 -6.65
N LEU A 156 -7.13 17.78 -7.00
CA LEU A 156 -5.76 17.65 -6.51
C LEU A 156 -5.66 17.84 -4.99
N LEU A 157 -6.46 18.77 -4.44
CA LEU A 157 -6.57 18.95 -2.99
C LEU A 157 -7.14 17.71 -2.30
N LEU A 158 -8.18 17.09 -2.88
CA LEU A 158 -8.74 15.84 -2.37
C LEU A 158 -7.72 14.69 -2.37
N LEU A 159 -6.95 14.55 -3.45
CA LEU A 159 -5.86 13.57 -3.52
C LEU A 159 -4.83 13.81 -2.42
N THR A 160 -4.44 15.08 -2.23
CA THR A 160 -3.48 15.49 -1.20
C THR A 160 -4.01 15.19 0.21
N ALA A 161 -5.26 15.51 0.51
CA ALA A 161 -5.90 15.21 1.79
C ALA A 161 -5.92 13.71 2.06
N THR A 162 -6.20 12.92 1.02
CA THR A 162 -6.26 11.47 1.13
C THR A 162 -4.87 10.86 1.36
N ASP A 163 -3.83 11.38 0.71
CA ASP A 163 -2.43 10.99 0.98
C ASP A 163 -2.02 11.31 2.43
N TYR A 164 -2.60 12.34 3.06
CA TYR A 164 -2.39 12.62 4.48
C TYR A 164 -3.11 11.65 5.40
N VAL A 165 -4.38 11.34 5.10
CA VAL A 165 -5.18 10.39 5.90
C VAL A 165 -4.54 9.01 5.91
N PHE A 166 -3.96 8.59 4.78
CA PHE A 166 -3.31 7.28 4.66
C PHE A 166 -1.80 7.30 4.95
N ALA A 167 -1.21 8.43 5.36
CA ALA A 167 0.21 8.48 5.66
C ALA A 167 0.53 7.68 6.94
N PRO A 168 1.49 6.73 6.90
CA PRO A 168 1.84 5.91 8.07
C PRO A 168 2.52 6.71 9.18
N THR A 169 3.07 7.89 8.86
CA THR A 169 3.65 8.81 9.83
C THR A 169 3.56 10.25 9.32
N LEU A 170 2.90 11.13 10.07
CA LEU A 170 2.78 12.55 9.74
C LEU A 170 3.98 13.32 10.30
N ALA A 171 4.87 13.79 9.43
CA ALA A 171 5.90 14.74 9.84
C ALA A 171 5.25 16.06 10.29
N ASN A 172 5.59 16.58 11.47
CA ASN A 172 4.98 17.78 12.08
C ASN A 172 4.88 19.01 11.15
N ARG A 173 5.81 19.17 10.20
CA ARG A 173 5.78 20.28 9.22
C ARG A 173 4.62 20.20 8.23
N LYS A 174 4.13 19.00 7.93
CA LYS A 174 3.01 18.77 7.01
C LYS A 174 1.64 18.95 7.68
N ALA A 175 1.54 18.71 8.99
CA ALA A 175 0.34 19.02 9.78
C ALA A 175 0.04 20.53 9.82
N SER A 176 1.07 21.37 9.92
CA SER A 176 0.91 22.84 9.84
C SER A 176 0.41 23.32 8.47
N TYR A 177 0.79 22.66 7.38
CA TYR A 177 0.30 22.97 6.03
C TYR A 177 -1.20 22.69 5.90
N LEU A 178 -1.69 21.57 6.45
CA LEU A 178 -3.13 21.25 6.49
C LEU A 178 -3.95 22.28 7.28
N HIS A 179 -3.44 22.76 8.41
CA HIS A 179 -4.11 23.80 9.18
C HIS A 179 -4.22 25.11 8.38
N HIS A 180 -3.20 25.44 7.58
CA HIS A 180 -3.22 26.62 6.71
C HIS A 180 -4.21 26.46 5.54
N VAL A 181 -4.23 25.29 4.89
CA VAL A 181 -5.14 25.00 3.77
C VAL A 181 -6.62 24.90 4.24
N ARG A 182 -6.86 24.43 5.47
CA ARG A 182 -8.19 24.45 6.11
C ARG A 182 -8.71 25.87 6.37
N ALA A 183 -7.82 26.84 6.57
CA ALA A 183 -8.19 28.24 6.81
C ALA A 183 -8.49 29.02 5.51
N THR A 184 -7.89 28.62 4.39
CA THR A 184 -8.09 29.28 3.08
C THR A 184 -9.21 28.67 2.25
N ASN A 185 -9.51 27.38 2.41
CA ASN A 185 -10.61 26.71 1.73
C ASN A 185 -11.70 26.33 2.74
N THR A 186 -12.82 27.04 2.68
CA THR A 186 -14.05 26.87 3.49
C THR A 186 -14.67 25.46 3.30
N LEU A 187 -14.01 24.43 3.81
CA LEU A 187 -14.57 23.08 3.91
C LEU A 187 -15.20 22.91 5.30
N LEU A 188 -16.51 23.18 5.35
CA LEU A 188 -17.38 22.78 6.44
C LEU A 188 -17.47 21.26 6.48
N VAL A 189 -16.83 20.63 7.45
CA VAL A 189 -17.21 19.27 7.86
C VAL A 189 -17.47 19.31 9.35
N TYR A 190 -18.73 19.07 9.69
CA TYR A 190 -19.28 19.00 11.04
C TYR A 190 -18.55 17.92 11.86
N GLU A 191 -18.18 18.29 13.08
CA GLU A 191 -17.83 17.33 14.14
C GLU A 191 -19.07 16.54 14.55
N VAL A 192 -19.01 15.22 14.45
CA VAL A 192 -19.71 14.26 15.34
C VAL A 192 -18.75 13.13 15.63
#